data_AF-A0A7V0QK40-F1
#
_entry.id   AF-A0A7V0QK40-F1
#
_cell.length_a   1.000
_cell.length_b   1.000
_cell.length_c   1.000
_cell.angle_alpha   90.00
_cell.angle_beta   90.00
_cell.angle_gamma   90.00
#
_symmetry.space_group_name_H-M   'P 1'
#
loop_
_entity.id
_entity.type
_entity.pdbx_description
1 polymer ?
#
loop_
_entity_poly.entity_id
_entity_poly.type
_entity_poly.pdbx_seq_one_letter_code
_entity_poly.pdbx_strand_id
1 'polypeptide(L)'
;MNSKVEEVTRRIIKRSESSRTRYLEQVKKDHEYCKGKPVRHCLPCSNLAHAMASASKEEKTGLFKDAPNIGIITAYNDMLSAHCPYAGYPEIIK
;
A
#
# COMPACT_ATOMS: atom_id res chain seq x y z
N MET A 1 19.43 28.20 -6.28
CA MET A 1 19.88 26.93 -5.66
C MET A 1 21.37 27.07 -5.35
N ASN A 2 21.89 26.44 -4.30
CA ASN A 2 23.33 26.47 -4.00
C ASN A 2 24.10 25.84 -5.18
N SER A 3 25.17 26.50 -5.65
CA SER A 3 25.91 26.08 -6.86
C SER A 3 26.50 24.68 -6.75
N LYS A 4 26.95 24.28 -5.55
CA LYS A 4 27.48 22.94 -5.32
C LYS A 4 26.41 21.87 -5.36
N VAL A 5 25.23 22.18 -4.84
CA VAL A 5 24.07 21.27 -4.91
C VAL A 5 23.68 21.03 -6.36
N GLU A 6 23.65 22.09 -7.19
CA GLU A 6 23.30 21.96 -8.60
C GLU A 6 24.32 21.10 -9.39
N GLU A 7 25.61 21.31 -9.15
CA GLU A 7 26.69 20.50 -9.75
C GLU A 7 26.52 19.01 -9.41
N VAL A 8 26.30 18.69 -8.13
CA VAL A 8 26.12 17.32 -7.65
C VAL A 8 24.85 16.70 -8.23
N THR A 9 23.74 17.44 -8.26
CA THR A 9 22.48 16.97 -8.84
C THR A 9 22.65 16.64 -10.32
N ARG A 10 23.28 17.52 -11.12
CA ARG A 10 23.54 17.26 -12.54
C ARG A 10 24.40 16.01 -12.74
N ARG A 11 25.44 15.84 -11.91
CA ARG A 11 26.30 14.65 -11.96
C ARG A 11 25.53 13.36 -11.65
N ILE A 12 24.63 13.39 -10.66
CA ILE A 12 23.80 12.23 -10.32
C ILE A 12 22.82 11.94 -11.47
N ILE A 13 22.13 12.95 -12.00
CA ILE A 13 21.19 12.77 -13.13
C ILE A 13 21.89 12.08 -14.30
N LYS A 14 23.06 12.60 -14.71
CA LYS A 14 23.81 12.04 -15.84
C LYS A 14 24.30 10.60 -15.57
N ARG A 15 24.80 10.33 -14.37
CA ARG A 15 25.26 8.98 -13.99
C ARG A 15 24.10 7.97 -13.91
N SER A 16 22.93 8.43 -13.48
CA SER A 16 21.78 7.57 -13.20
C SER A 16 20.83 7.37 -14.37
N GLU A 17 21.02 8.09 -15.49
CA GLU A 17 20.06 8.18 -16.60
C GLU A 17 19.51 6.81 -17.03
N SER A 18 20.37 5.87 -17.42
CA SER A 18 19.94 4.53 -17.88
C SER A 18 19.20 3.73 -16.80
N SER A 19 19.74 3.69 -15.58
CA SER A 19 19.14 2.98 -14.45
C SER A 19 17.78 3.57 -14.05
N ARG A 20 17.65 4.91 -14.12
CA ARG A 20 16.44 5.62 -13.77
C ARG A 20 15.36 5.41 -14.83
N THR A 21 15.72 5.44 -16.11
CA THR A 21 14.80 5.14 -17.21
C THR A 21 14.23 3.73 -17.06
N ARG A 22 15.10 2.72 -16.88
CA ARG A 22 14.67 1.33 -16.68
C ARG A 22 13.74 1.18 -15.47
N TYR A 23 14.07 1.84 -14.36
CA TYR A 23 13.22 1.82 -13.16
C TYR A 23 11.84 2.43 -13.44
N LEU A 24 11.78 3.60 -14.09
CA LEU A 24 10.52 4.28 -14.39
C LEU A 24 9.67 3.49 -15.39
N GLU A 25 10.28 2.82 -16.37
CA GLU A 25 9.57 1.91 -17.26
C GLU A 25 8.97 0.73 -16.52
N GLN A 26 9.70 0.13 -15.57
CA GLN A 26 9.18 -0.94 -14.75
C GLN A 26 7.99 -0.48 -13.91
N VAL A 27 8.11 0.67 -13.23
CA VAL A 27 7.03 1.25 -12.43
C VAL A 27 5.77 1.49 -13.28
N LYS A 28 5.93 1.99 -14.51
CA LYS A 28 4.80 2.17 -15.44
C LYS A 28 4.15 0.84 -15.82
N LYS A 29 4.94 -0.19 -16.13
CA LYS A 29 4.43 -1.53 -16.47
C LYS A 29 3.66 -2.14 -15.29
N ASP A 30 4.20 -2.04 -14.09
CA ASP A 30 3.56 -2.54 -12.87
C ASP A 30 2.26 -1.78 -12.61
N HIS A 31 2.25 -0.45 -12.76
CA HIS A 31 1.04 0.36 -12.61
C HIS A 31 -0.07 -0.06 -13.59
N GLU A 32 0.25 -0.20 -14.88
CA GLU A 32 -0.72 -0.62 -15.89
C GLU A 32 -1.19 -2.07 -15.65
N TYR A 33 -0.32 -2.97 -15.19
CA TYR A 33 -0.71 -4.34 -14.82
C TYR A 33 -1.76 -4.38 -13.69
N CYS A 34 -1.68 -3.43 -12.76
CA CYS A 34 -2.56 -3.32 -11.59
C CYS A 34 -3.83 -2.54 -11.83
N LYS A 35 -3.90 -1.78 -12.92
CA LYS A 35 -5.04 -0.94 -13.26
C LYS A 35 -6.30 -1.79 -13.41
N GLY A 36 -7.35 -1.42 -12.67
CA GLY A 36 -8.62 -2.15 -12.67
C GLY A 36 -8.62 -3.46 -11.86
N LYS A 37 -7.52 -3.83 -11.19
CA LYS A 37 -7.46 -4.98 -10.29
C LYS A 37 -7.38 -4.53 -8.83
N PRO A 38 -7.83 -5.36 -7.87
CA PRO A 38 -7.52 -5.12 -6.46
C PRO A 38 -6.01 -5.04 -6.24
N VAL A 39 -5.54 -4.00 -5.55
CA VAL A 39 -4.10 -3.71 -5.34
C VAL A 39 -3.33 -4.89 -4.77
N ARG A 40 -3.98 -5.72 -3.93
CA ARG A 40 -3.37 -6.92 -3.33
C ARG A 40 -2.90 -7.95 -4.36
N HIS A 41 -3.51 -8.04 -5.55
CA HIS A 41 -3.08 -8.95 -6.62
C HIS A 41 -1.76 -8.51 -7.26
N CYS A 42 -1.31 -7.30 -6.94
CA CYS A 42 -0.02 -6.75 -7.36
C CYS A 42 1.02 -6.67 -6.25
N LEU A 43 0.68 -7.08 -5.02
CA LEU A 43 1.63 -7.00 -3.92
C LEU A 43 2.65 -8.14 -4.02
N PRO A 44 3.93 -7.87 -3.67
CA PRO A 44 4.92 -8.92 -3.50
C PRO A 44 4.46 -9.96 -2.48
N CYS A 45 4.89 -11.22 -2.68
CA CYS A 45 4.51 -12.34 -1.81
C CYS A 45 4.83 -12.11 -0.33
N SER A 46 5.89 -11.37 -0.02
CA SER A 46 6.25 -11.00 1.36
C SER A 46 5.17 -10.15 2.04
N ASN A 47 4.63 -9.15 1.34
CA ASN A 47 3.60 -8.26 1.89
C ASN A 47 2.28 -9.02 2.07
N LEU A 48 1.94 -9.89 1.11
CA LEU A 48 0.74 -10.71 1.20
C LEU A 48 0.85 -11.74 2.33
N ALA A 49 2.02 -12.35 2.52
CA ALA A 49 2.26 -13.32 3.59
C ALA A 49 2.03 -12.72 4.99
N HIS A 50 2.51 -11.49 5.23
CA HIS A 50 2.27 -10.80 6.50
C HIS A 50 0.77 -10.52 6.72
N ALA A 51 0.07 -10.03 5.69
CA ALA A 51 -1.36 -9.74 5.78
C ALA A 51 -2.22 -10.99 6.03
N MET A 52 -1.76 -12.17 5.59
CA MET A 52 -2.48 -13.45 5.72
C MET A 52 -2.05 -14.27 6.93
N ALA A 53 -0.97 -13.89 7.63
CA ALA A 53 -0.38 -14.71 8.69
C ALA A 53 -1.36 -14.95 9.84
N SER A 54 -2.12 -13.93 10.23
CA SER A 54 -3.10 -13.99 11.31
C SER A 54 -4.51 -14.40 10.86
N ALA A 55 -4.73 -14.57 9.56
CA ALA A 55 -6.06 -14.85 9.02
C ALA A 55 -6.44 -16.34 9.15
N SER A 56 -7.70 -16.59 9.49
CA SER A 56 -8.33 -17.92 9.48
C SER A 56 -8.39 -18.49 8.05
N LYS A 57 -8.76 -19.77 7.92
CA LYS A 57 -8.85 -20.43 6.61
C LYS A 57 -9.98 -19.82 5.75
N GLU A 58 -11.08 -19.48 6.40
CA GLU A 58 -12.25 -18.84 5.81
C GLU A 58 -11.90 -17.42 5.34
N GLU A 59 -11.21 -16.65 6.18
CA GLU A 59 -10.74 -15.29 5.86
C GLU A 59 -9.76 -15.29 4.69
N LYS A 60 -8.80 -16.24 4.67
CA LYS A 60 -7.87 -16.41 3.55
C LYS A 60 -8.61 -16.62 2.24
N THR A 61 -9.67 -17.42 2.24
CA THR A 61 -10.47 -17.69 1.04
C THR A 61 -11.18 -16.41 0.56
N GLY A 62 -11.66 -15.57 1.47
CA GLY A 62 -12.23 -14.25 1.16
C GLY A 62 -11.20 -13.28 0.57
N LEU A 63 -9.97 -13.27 1.09
CA LEU A 63 -8.89 -12.39 0.62
C LEU A 63 -8.46 -12.64 -0.83
N PHE A 64 -8.75 -13.81 -1.41
CA PHE A 64 -8.43 -14.13 -2.81
C PHE A 64 -9.57 -13.88 -3.80
N LYS A 65 -10.75 -13.46 -3.35
CA LYS A 65 -11.86 -13.08 -4.25
C LYS A 65 -11.59 -11.74 -4.90
N ASP A 66 -12.16 -11.44 -6.07
CA ASP A 66 -12.08 -10.12 -6.72
C ASP A 66 -13.00 -9.06 -6.05
N ALA A 67 -12.86 -8.86 -4.75
CA ALA A 67 -13.59 -7.85 -3.97
C ALA A 67 -12.63 -6.83 -3.32
N PRO A 68 -13.02 -5.57 -3.07
CA PRO A 68 -12.18 -4.65 -2.32
C PRO A 68 -12.05 -5.09 -0.85
N ASN A 69 -10.86 -4.87 -0.25
CA ASN A 69 -10.69 -5.01 1.20
C ASN A 69 -10.84 -3.61 1.81
N ILE A 70 -11.84 -3.42 2.65
CA ILE A 70 -12.12 -2.12 3.28
C ILE A 70 -11.62 -2.15 4.72
N GLY A 71 -10.69 -1.27 5.05
CA GLY A 71 -10.25 -1.06 6.43
C GLY A 71 -11.18 -0.07 7.13
N ILE A 72 -11.71 -0.44 8.30
CA ILE A 72 -12.47 0.47 9.15
C ILE A 72 -11.53 1.01 10.22
N ILE A 73 -11.27 2.32 10.18
CA ILE A 73 -10.44 3.01 11.16
C ILE A 73 -11.38 3.78 12.09
N THR A 74 -11.34 3.47 13.39
CA THR A 74 -12.15 4.14 14.41
C THR A 74 -11.27 5.02 15.30
N ALA A 75 -11.80 6.17 15.72
CA ALA A 75 -11.19 7.03 16.74
C ALA A 75 -11.51 6.56 18.18
N TYR A 76 -12.35 5.53 18.31
CA TYR A 76 -12.63 4.88 19.58
C TYR A 76 -11.39 4.11 20.07
N ASN A 77 -11.09 4.25 21.36
CA ASN A 77 -9.99 3.60 22.05
C ASN A 77 -10.52 3.07 23.39
N ASP A 78 -10.26 1.80 23.71
CA ASP A 78 -10.86 1.12 24.86
C ASP A 78 -10.40 1.66 26.22
N MET A 79 -9.24 2.31 26.31
CA MET A 79 -8.70 2.75 27.60
C MET A 79 -9.19 4.13 28.08
N LEU A 80 -9.28 5.14 27.20
CA LEU A 80 -9.60 6.53 27.55
C LEU A 80 -10.18 7.29 26.34
N SER A 81 -11.39 6.95 25.88
CA SER A 81 -11.97 7.63 24.71
C SER A 81 -13.26 8.38 25.01
N ALA A 82 -13.22 9.70 24.84
CA ALA A 82 -14.41 10.54 24.70
C ALA A 82 -15.22 10.19 23.44
N HIS A 83 -14.66 9.39 22.52
CA HIS A 83 -15.31 8.88 21.32
C HIS A 83 -16.01 7.53 21.54
N CYS A 84 -16.35 7.20 22.79
CA CYS A 84 -17.21 6.06 23.16
C CYS A 84 -18.46 5.89 22.26
N PRO A 85 -19.15 6.96 21.78
CA PRO A 85 -20.25 6.79 20.84
C PRO A 85 -19.91 5.98 19.57
N TYR A 86 -18.64 5.92 19.17
CA TYR A 86 -18.20 5.16 17.99
C TYR A 86 -17.94 3.68 18.23
N ALA A 87 -18.04 3.17 19.47
CA ALA A 87 -17.67 1.79 19.82
C ALA A 87 -18.46 0.73 19.03
N GLY A 88 -19.77 0.95 18.81
CA GLY A 88 -20.64 -0.02 18.13
C GLY A 88 -20.63 0.03 16.60
N TYR A 89 -20.18 1.14 16.01
CA TYR A 89 -20.27 1.35 14.56
C TYR A 89 -19.43 0.35 13.73
N PRO A 90 -18.21 -0.06 14.13
CA PRO A 90 -17.44 -1.04 13.37
C PRO A 90 -18.20 -2.35 13.12
N GLU A 91 -18.93 -2.88 14.11
CA GLU A 91 -19.69 -4.14 13.94
C GLU A 91 -20.91 -3.99 13.04
N ILE A 92 -21.46 -2.77 12.90
CA ILE A 92 -22.57 -2.48 11.99
C ILE A 92 -22.07 -2.34 10.54
N ILE A 93 -20.81 -1.91 10.35
CA ILE A 93 -20.24 -1.57 9.04
C ILE A 93 -19.48 -2.75 8.40
N LYS A 94 -18.90 -3.65 9.21
CA LYS A 94 -18.20 -4.87 8.75
C LYS A 94 -19.13 -5.82 8.00
#